data_AF-A0A1H0RYX0-F1
#
_entry.id   AF-A0A1H0RYX0-F1
#
_cell.length_a   1.000
_cell.length_b   1.000
_cell.length_c   1.000
_cell.angle_alpha   90.00
_cell.angle_beta   90.00
_cell.angle_gamma   90.00
#
_symmetry.space_group_name_H-M   'P 1'
#
loop_
_entity.id
_entity.type
_entity.pdbx_description
1 polymer ?
#
loop_
_entity_poly.entity_id
_entity_poly.type
_entity_poly.pdbx_seq_one_letter_code
_entity_poly.pdbx_strand_id
1 'polypeptide(L)'
;MSGGYVSFYNASSVFSDAELQSVVPDLQSQISNEFWWYWGIDCYLDINGWGAPIIIVDYPGASDPQGALGYHWIDNNFQPYAVIFAGLCNDYGYAVSGVLSHELMEMAADQQADTWALYDFGDGTGIIIIQEVADPCENSLYYEAPNGNIVSDFALPGWWQPGYPYQVDFLGAISGPWALASGGYITYDYITLGPYQQAFGAKLPATKDPQRDLARLAELSRQRIAASGNARVDTVARLRGHQEAAGQKQLLDTSGRPLGKGPDNGAARRVQAPMVEETGRGASKITVVKRADVPQISRQGGQTSGVPDAVTQARSSQPAGRRVSTPRAREQRAAGPKVQTPANT
;
A
#
# COMPACT_ATOMS: atom_id res chain seq x y z
N MET A 1 -11.18 2.47 -3.06
CA MET A 1 -11.11 3.80 -3.72
C MET A 1 -12.43 4.52 -3.56
N SER A 2 -12.42 5.82 -3.23
CA SER A 2 -13.47 6.72 -3.70
C SER A 2 -13.35 6.83 -5.23
N GLY A 3 -13.82 5.78 -5.92
CA GLY A 3 -13.91 5.64 -7.38
C GLY A 3 -12.56 5.64 -8.10
N GLY A 4 -12.02 4.45 -8.43
CA GLY A 4 -11.03 4.12 -9.47
C GLY A 4 -10.24 5.21 -10.22
N TYR A 5 -9.82 6.31 -9.60
CA TYR A 5 -9.23 7.48 -10.26
C TYR A 5 -8.14 8.08 -9.38
N VAL A 6 -6.97 8.31 -9.96
CA VAL A 6 -5.81 9.00 -9.37
C VAL A 6 -5.42 10.17 -10.27
N SER A 7 -5.04 11.29 -9.67
CA SER A 7 -4.71 12.52 -10.40
C SER A 7 -3.33 13.04 -10.02
N PHE A 8 -2.48 13.26 -11.03
CA PHE A 8 -1.17 13.83 -10.83
C PHE A 8 -1.22 15.36 -10.85
N TYR A 9 -0.55 15.97 -9.88
CA TYR A 9 -0.39 17.41 -9.75
C TYR A 9 1.08 17.76 -9.72
N ASN A 10 1.60 18.21 -10.85
CA ASN A 10 2.98 18.63 -10.93
C ASN A 10 3.15 20.07 -10.43
N ALA A 11 4.06 20.23 -9.49
CA ALA A 11 4.56 21.53 -9.06
C ALA A 11 6.09 21.50 -8.91
N SER A 12 6.76 20.44 -9.40
CA SER A 12 8.21 20.34 -9.42
C SER A 12 8.81 21.32 -10.44
N SER A 13 9.98 21.87 -10.11
CA SER A 13 10.79 22.65 -11.06
C SER A 13 11.81 21.80 -11.83
N VAL A 14 12.04 20.56 -11.38
CA VAL A 14 13.05 19.65 -11.94
C VAL A 14 12.46 18.43 -12.66
N PHE A 15 11.14 18.22 -12.58
CA PHE A 15 10.39 17.22 -13.33
C PHE A 15 9.29 17.93 -14.08
N SER A 16 9.42 18.00 -15.41
CA SER A 16 8.56 18.82 -16.26
C SER A 16 7.20 18.17 -16.52
N ASP A 17 6.21 19.00 -16.89
CA ASP A 17 4.91 18.50 -17.33
C ASP A 17 5.00 17.58 -18.55
N ALA A 18 5.99 17.80 -19.42
CA ALA A 18 6.23 16.93 -20.57
C ALA A 18 6.73 15.54 -20.15
N GLU A 19 7.62 15.47 -19.15
CA GLU A 19 8.04 14.20 -18.55
C GLU A 19 6.87 13.51 -17.87
N LEU A 20 6.06 14.23 -17.08
CA LEU A 20 4.86 13.66 -16.47
C LEU A 20 3.89 13.11 -17.53
N GLN A 21 3.62 13.88 -18.59
CA GLN A 21 2.77 13.44 -19.70
C GLN A 21 3.32 12.18 -20.39
N SER A 22 4.65 12.01 -20.45
CA SER A 22 5.28 10.81 -20.99
C SER A 22 5.18 9.62 -20.03
N VAL A 23 5.25 9.84 -18.72
CA VAL A 23 5.25 8.77 -17.71
C VAL A 23 3.85 8.21 -17.45
N VAL A 24 2.80 9.04 -17.45
CA VAL A 24 1.43 8.62 -17.09
C VAL A 24 0.92 7.42 -17.92
N PRO A 25 1.12 7.33 -19.25
CA PRO A 25 0.74 6.14 -20.02
C PRO A 25 1.41 4.84 -19.55
N ASP A 26 2.67 4.90 -19.10
CA ASP A 26 3.41 3.74 -18.61
C ASP A 26 2.89 3.32 -17.23
N LEU A 27 2.63 4.29 -16.34
CA LEU A 27 1.97 4.03 -15.04
C LEU A 27 0.58 3.43 -15.22
N GLN A 28 -0.19 3.91 -16.21
CA GLN A 28 -1.51 3.37 -16.53
C GLN A 28 -1.40 1.93 -17.05
N SER A 29 -0.38 1.64 -17.88
CA SER A 29 -0.11 0.29 -18.35
C SER A 29 0.23 -0.64 -17.18
N GLN A 30 1.14 -0.22 -16.31
CA GLN A 30 1.56 -0.98 -15.14
C GLN A 30 0.36 -1.32 -14.24
N ILE A 31 -0.42 -0.33 -13.84
CA ILE A 31 -1.53 -0.56 -12.90
C ILE A 31 -2.61 -1.45 -13.52
N SER A 32 -3.00 -1.20 -14.78
CA SER A 32 -4.13 -1.89 -15.40
C SER A 32 -3.80 -3.27 -15.99
N ASN A 33 -2.55 -3.52 -16.35
CA ASN A 33 -2.16 -4.79 -16.99
C ASN A 33 -1.37 -5.72 -16.07
N GLU A 34 -0.65 -5.18 -15.10
CA GLU A 34 0.36 -5.91 -14.34
C GLU A 34 -0.05 -6.01 -12.89
N PHE A 35 -0.18 -4.86 -12.24
CA PHE A 35 -0.60 -4.80 -10.84
C PHE A 35 -1.99 -5.39 -10.65
N TRP A 36 -2.94 -5.03 -11.52
CA TRP A 36 -4.30 -5.57 -11.52
C TRP A 36 -4.36 -7.09 -11.54
N TRP A 37 -3.46 -7.76 -12.27
CA TRP A 37 -3.48 -9.22 -12.38
C TRP A 37 -3.25 -9.91 -11.03
N TYR A 38 -2.38 -9.35 -10.20
CA TYR A 38 -2.00 -9.96 -8.92
C TYR A 38 -2.80 -9.43 -7.74
N TRP A 39 -3.14 -8.15 -7.78
CA TRP A 39 -3.82 -7.46 -6.68
C TRP A 39 -5.32 -7.26 -6.91
N GLY A 40 -5.81 -7.44 -8.14
CA GLY A 40 -7.20 -7.18 -8.50
C GLY A 40 -7.58 -5.70 -8.44
N ILE A 41 -6.58 -4.80 -8.40
CA ILE A 41 -6.74 -3.36 -8.22
C ILE A 41 -6.37 -2.64 -9.52
N ASP A 42 -7.22 -1.73 -9.95
CA ASP A 42 -7.03 -0.88 -11.12
C ASP A 42 -7.49 0.54 -10.81
N CYS A 43 -6.92 1.52 -11.51
CA CYS A 43 -7.37 2.91 -11.45
C CYS A 43 -7.07 3.64 -12.76
N TYR A 44 -7.91 4.62 -13.07
CA TYR A 44 -7.70 5.57 -14.15
C TYR A 44 -6.79 6.70 -13.69
N LEU A 45 -5.81 7.02 -14.51
CA LEU A 45 -4.83 8.05 -14.24
C LEU A 45 -5.16 9.30 -15.07
N ASP A 46 -5.17 10.47 -14.42
CA ASP A 46 -5.29 11.75 -15.10
C ASP A 46 -4.26 12.76 -14.57
N ILE A 47 -4.12 13.89 -15.25
CA ILE A 47 -3.28 15.02 -14.81
C ILE A 47 -4.21 16.20 -14.53
N ASN A 48 -4.10 16.79 -13.34
CA ASN A 48 -4.92 17.91 -12.88
C ASN A 48 -6.45 17.68 -12.87
N GLY A 49 -6.91 16.42 -12.85
CA GLY A 49 -8.32 16.03 -12.86
C GLY A 49 -8.95 15.87 -11.48
N TRP A 50 -9.72 14.79 -11.27
CA TRP A 50 -10.59 14.60 -10.08
C TRP A 50 -10.28 13.42 -9.16
N GLY A 51 -9.30 12.59 -9.51
CA GLY A 51 -8.86 11.42 -8.72
C GLY A 51 -8.05 11.74 -7.45
N ALA A 52 -7.83 10.73 -6.59
CA ALA A 52 -6.98 10.86 -5.41
C ALA A 52 -5.62 11.49 -5.79
N PRO A 53 -5.14 12.54 -5.11
CA PRO A 53 -4.04 13.33 -5.62
C PRO A 53 -2.67 12.66 -5.35
N ILE A 54 -1.84 12.59 -6.38
CA ILE A 54 -0.39 12.41 -6.26
C ILE A 54 0.26 13.75 -6.60
N ILE A 55 0.97 14.36 -5.65
CA ILE A 55 1.55 15.69 -5.79
C ILE A 55 3.06 15.54 -5.98
N ILE A 56 3.61 16.21 -6.99
CA ILE A 56 5.04 16.19 -7.29
C ILE A 56 5.60 17.56 -6.94
N VAL A 57 6.53 17.60 -5.98
CA VAL A 57 7.25 18.80 -5.55
C VAL A 57 8.74 18.50 -5.52
N ASP A 58 9.59 19.50 -5.32
CA ASP A 58 11.04 19.25 -5.35
C ASP A 58 11.56 18.64 -4.04
N TYR A 59 11.09 19.12 -2.89
CA TYR A 59 11.68 18.82 -1.59
C TYR A 59 10.61 18.73 -0.47
N PRO A 60 10.87 17.96 0.60
CA PRO A 60 9.99 17.86 1.75
C PRO A 60 9.87 19.20 2.50
N GLY A 61 8.64 19.50 2.93
CA GLY A 61 8.33 20.54 3.88
C GLY A 61 8.51 20.09 5.34
N ALA A 62 8.19 20.99 6.27
CA ALA A 62 8.41 20.76 7.71
C ALA A 62 7.53 19.66 8.33
N SER A 63 6.42 19.31 7.69
CA SER A 63 5.49 18.27 8.15
C SER A 63 5.63 16.96 7.39
N ASP A 64 6.54 16.89 6.42
CA ASP A 64 6.76 15.71 5.62
C ASP A 64 7.78 14.76 6.27
N PRO A 65 7.67 13.44 6.04
CA PRO A 65 8.66 12.47 6.49
C PRO A 65 10.06 12.84 6.00
N GLN A 66 11.01 12.95 6.92
CA GLN A 66 12.38 13.30 6.58
C GLN A 66 13.14 12.05 6.11
N GLY A 67 13.78 12.15 4.94
CA GLY A 67 14.58 11.06 4.36
C GLY A 67 13.84 10.12 3.41
N ALA A 68 12.53 10.31 3.22
CA ALA A 68 11.76 9.59 2.21
C ALA A 68 11.83 10.32 0.85
N LEU A 69 11.79 9.58 -0.26
CA LEU A 69 11.75 10.13 -1.62
C LEU A 69 10.32 10.38 -2.12
N GLY A 70 9.38 9.60 -1.59
CA GLY A 70 7.95 9.79 -1.69
C GLY A 70 7.29 9.32 -0.40
N TYR A 71 5.99 9.56 -0.28
CA TYR A 71 5.14 8.85 0.68
C TYR A 71 3.68 8.94 0.25
N HIS A 72 2.85 8.02 0.72
CA HIS A 72 1.40 8.12 0.69
C HIS A 72 0.80 8.15 2.10
N TRP A 73 -0.36 8.77 2.25
CA TRP A 73 -1.02 8.93 3.54
C TRP A 73 -2.51 9.26 3.37
N ILE A 74 -3.25 9.32 4.49
CA ILE A 74 -4.60 9.86 4.55
C ILE A 74 -4.66 11.25 5.16
N ASP A 75 -5.41 12.15 4.56
CA ASP A 75 -5.70 13.42 5.21
C ASP A 75 -6.72 13.27 6.36
N ASN A 76 -7.00 14.37 7.05
CA ASN A 76 -7.95 14.38 8.18
C ASN A 76 -9.39 14.01 7.79
N ASN A 77 -9.67 13.83 6.50
CA ASN A 77 -10.97 13.52 5.92
C ASN A 77 -10.99 12.10 5.35
N PHE A 78 -9.96 11.30 5.66
CA PHE A 78 -9.78 9.94 5.18
C PHE A 78 -9.65 9.85 3.66
N GLN A 79 -9.16 10.93 3.02
CA GLN A 79 -8.86 10.91 1.59
C GLN A 79 -7.38 10.51 1.40
N PRO A 80 -7.08 9.44 0.63
CA PRO A 80 -5.71 9.09 0.26
C PRO A 80 -5.08 10.19 -0.59
N TYR A 81 -3.79 10.41 -0.38
CA TYR A 81 -2.91 11.18 -1.25
C TYR A 81 -1.49 10.64 -1.20
N ALA A 82 -0.68 10.98 -2.20
CA ALA A 82 0.76 10.76 -2.16
C ALA A 82 1.54 12.03 -2.53
N VAL A 83 2.79 12.09 -2.11
CA VAL A 83 3.73 13.18 -2.39
C VAL A 83 5.04 12.61 -2.87
N ILE A 84 5.60 13.17 -3.95
CA ILE A 84 6.90 12.80 -4.52
C ILE A 84 7.84 13.99 -4.44
N PHE A 85 9.07 13.75 -3.99
CA PHE A 85 10.12 14.77 -3.88
C PHE A 85 11.12 14.66 -5.05
N ALA A 86 10.75 15.19 -6.21
CA ALA A 86 11.52 15.06 -7.45
C ALA A 86 12.93 15.66 -7.39
N GLY A 87 13.10 16.78 -6.69
CA GLY A 87 14.41 17.38 -6.42
C GLY A 87 15.30 16.47 -5.59
N LEU A 88 14.73 15.89 -4.53
CA LEU A 88 15.41 14.93 -3.68
C LEU A 88 15.77 13.64 -4.46
N CYS A 89 14.88 13.15 -5.32
CA CYS A 89 15.15 12.02 -6.21
C CYS A 89 16.38 12.30 -7.09
N ASN A 90 16.43 13.48 -7.74
CA ASN A 90 17.57 13.88 -8.56
C ASN A 90 18.87 13.98 -7.74
N ASP A 91 18.81 14.54 -6.54
CA ASP A 91 19.99 14.67 -5.66
C ASP A 91 20.58 13.31 -5.26
N TYR A 92 19.73 12.28 -5.11
CA TYR A 92 20.16 10.92 -4.79
C TYR A 92 20.28 9.98 -6.00
N GLY A 93 20.02 10.45 -7.22
CA GLY A 93 20.12 9.66 -8.45
C GLY A 93 19.01 8.62 -8.64
N TYR A 94 17.82 8.87 -8.09
CA TYR A 94 16.62 8.04 -8.28
C TYR A 94 15.76 8.57 -9.41
N ALA A 95 15.15 7.67 -10.18
CA ALA A 95 14.19 8.05 -11.21
C ALA A 95 12.87 8.48 -10.57
N VAL A 96 12.45 9.73 -10.82
CA VAL A 96 11.16 10.27 -10.32
C VAL A 96 9.98 9.39 -10.74
N SER A 97 10.01 8.84 -11.95
CA SER A 97 8.98 7.91 -12.46
C SER A 97 8.93 6.58 -11.69
N GLY A 98 10.06 6.12 -11.16
CA GLY A 98 10.12 4.93 -10.30
C GLY A 98 9.43 5.18 -8.96
N VAL A 99 9.73 6.31 -8.31
CA VAL A 99 9.08 6.70 -7.05
C VAL A 99 7.59 7.00 -7.26
N LEU A 100 7.22 7.63 -8.37
CA LEU A 100 5.80 7.80 -8.75
C LEU A 100 5.05 6.47 -8.85
N SER A 101 5.66 5.48 -9.50
CA SER A 101 5.11 4.12 -9.65
C SER A 101 4.99 3.41 -8.30
N HIS A 102 6.02 3.49 -7.47
CA HIS A 102 6.04 2.97 -6.10
C HIS A 102 4.83 3.47 -5.30
N GLU A 103 4.74 4.79 -5.13
CA GLU A 103 3.69 5.41 -4.30
C GLU A 103 2.28 5.23 -4.91
N LEU A 104 2.17 5.15 -6.24
CA LEU A 104 0.90 4.85 -6.90
C LEU A 104 0.39 3.46 -6.50
N MET A 105 1.26 2.44 -6.54
CA MET A 105 0.87 1.06 -6.24
C MET A 105 0.56 0.88 -4.76
N GLU A 106 1.34 1.48 -3.87
CA GLU A 106 1.08 1.45 -2.42
C GLU A 106 -0.21 2.16 -2.06
N MET A 107 -0.41 3.40 -2.53
CA MET A 107 -1.66 4.12 -2.32
C MET A 107 -2.87 3.40 -2.94
N ALA A 108 -2.68 2.60 -4.00
CA ALA A 108 -3.75 1.80 -4.59
C ALA A 108 -4.07 0.57 -3.73
N ALA A 109 -3.06 -0.10 -3.19
CA ALA A 109 -3.17 -1.30 -2.36
C ALA A 109 -3.66 -1.03 -0.93
N ASP A 110 -3.17 0.04 -0.31
CA ASP A 110 -3.48 0.45 1.06
C ASP A 110 -3.83 1.94 1.15
N GLN A 111 -5.03 2.26 0.69
CA GLN A 111 -5.49 3.65 0.63
C GLN A 111 -5.58 4.35 1.98
N GLN A 112 -5.76 3.57 3.04
CA GLN A 112 -5.96 4.11 4.37
C GLN A 112 -4.65 4.17 5.17
N ALA A 113 -3.55 3.67 4.59
CA ALA A 113 -2.28 3.45 5.28
C ALA A 113 -2.48 2.70 6.60
N ASP A 114 -3.38 1.71 6.60
CA ASP A 114 -3.84 0.98 7.79
C ASP A 114 -3.90 -0.53 7.61
N THR A 115 -3.37 -1.05 6.50
CA THR A 115 -3.38 -2.48 6.21
C THR A 115 -2.14 -3.15 6.78
N TRP A 116 -2.38 -4.10 7.70
CA TRP A 116 -1.33 -4.91 8.33
C TRP A 116 -1.61 -6.39 8.10
N ALA A 117 -0.59 -7.13 7.67
CA ALA A 117 -0.60 -8.58 7.65
C ALA A 117 -0.18 -9.11 9.02
N LEU A 118 -1.09 -9.77 9.72
CA LEU A 118 -0.80 -10.48 10.97
C LEU A 118 -0.44 -11.94 10.69
N TYR A 119 0.71 -12.37 11.21
CA TYR A 119 1.01 -13.79 11.41
C TYR A 119 1.03 -14.14 12.90
N ASP A 120 0.13 -15.04 13.29
CA ASP A 120 0.03 -15.59 14.65
C ASP A 120 0.95 -16.82 14.79
N PHE A 121 1.85 -16.78 15.77
CA PHE A 121 2.78 -17.90 16.04
C PHE A 121 2.12 -19.08 16.77
N GLY A 122 0.88 -18.91 17.24
CA GLY A 122 0.10 -19.94 17.94
C GLY A 122 0.43 -20.08 19.43
N ASP A 123 1.31 -19.24 19.96
CA ASP A 123 1.72 -19.21 21.37
C ASP A 123 1.24 -17.95 22.12
N GLY A 124 0.33 -17.19 21.51
CA GLY A 124 -0.13 -15.90 22.02
C GLY A 124 0.78 -14.73 21.63
N THR A 125 1.75 -14.94 20.76
CA THR A 125 2.54 -13.88 20.13
C THR A 125 2.39 -13.90 18.61
N GLY A 126 2.75 -12.80 17.96
CA GLY A 126 2.68 -12.69 16.50
C GLY A 126 3.59 -11.60 15.97
N ILE A 127 3.59 -11.45 14.64
CA ILE A 127 4.21 -10.33 13.95
C ILE A 127 3.16 -9.67 13.07
N ILE A 128 3.13 -8.34 13.08
CA ILE A 128 2.40 -7.52 12.12
C ILE A 128 3.40 -6.87 11.18
N ILE A 129 3.11 -6.89 9.89
CA ILE A 129 3.92 -6.26 8.84
C ILE A 129 3.00 -5.36 8.04
N ILE A 130 3.38 -4.10 7.81
CA ILE A 130 2.59 -3.19 6.98
C ILE A 130 2.53 -3.72 5.54
N GLN A 131 1.40 -3.53 4.88
CA GLN A 131 1.20 -3.95 3.49
C GLN A 131 1.71 -2.89 2.50
N GLU A 132 2.99 -2.56 2.59
CA GLU A 132 3.69 -1.70 1.64
C GLU A 132 4.17 -2.54 0.47
N VAL A 133 3.54 -2.38 -0.69
CA VAL A 133 3.68 -3.32 -1.81
C VAL A 133 4.92 -3.07 -2.65
N ALA A 134 5.61 -1.95 -2.51
CA ALA A 134 6.82 -1.66 -3.26
C ALA A 134 8.07 -1.63 -2.36
N ASP A 135 7.90 -1.36 -1.07
CA ASP A 135 8.95 -1.40 -0.03
C ASP A 135 9.87 -2.64 -0.05
N PRO A 136 9.38 -3.90 -0.09
CA PRO A 136 10.24 -5.09 -0.09
C PRO A 136 11.21 -5.15 -1.28
N CYS A 137 10.85 -4.48 -2.37
CA CYS A 137 11.59 -4.44 -3.62
C CYS A 137 12.10 -3.04 -3.99
N GLU A 138 12.04 -2.04 -3.10
CA GLU A 138 12.31 -0.59 -3.30
C GLU A 138 13.26 -0.21 -4.45
N ASN A 139 14.44 -0.85 -4.53
CA ASN A 139 15.48 -0.54 -5.50
C ASN A 139 15.46 -1.39 -6.78
N SER A 140 14.43 -2.20 -6.96
CA SER A 140 14.22 -3.08 -8.12
C SER A 140 13.25 -2.37 -9.06
N LEU A 141 13.74 -2.03 -10.23
CA LEU A 141 13.04 -1.19 -11.20
C LEU A 141 13.06 -1.86 -12.58
N TYR A 142 12.17 -1.43 -13.46
CA TYR A 142 12.19 -1.87 -14.86
C TYR A 142 11.68 -0.78 -15.80
N TYR A 143 12.02 -0.90 -17.08
CA TYR A 143 11.49 -0.03 -18.13
C TYR A 143 10.11 -0.51 -18.59
N GLU A 144 9.08 0.32 -18.51
CA GLU A 144 7.70 0.03 -18.88
C GLU A 144 7.32 0.62 -20.25
N ALA A 145 6.36 0.00 -20.93
CA ALA A 145 5.76 0.45 -22.18
C ALA A 145 4.44 1.22 -21.92
N PRO A 146 3.98 2.08 -22.85
CA PRO A 146 4.47 2.29 -24.22
C PRO A 146 5.73 3.16 -24.38
N ASN A 147 6.07 4.04 -23.44
CA ASN A 147 7.04 5.11 -23.65
C ASN A 147 8.46 4.78 -23.16
N GLY A 148 8.66 3.70 -22.41
CA GLY A 148 9.99 3.26 -21.98
C GLY A 148 10.47 3.93 -20.71
N ASN A 149 9.58 4.46 -19.86
CA ASN A 149 9.97 5.07 -18.58
C ASN A 149 10.29 4.01 -17.52
N ILE A 150 11.08 4.39 -16.52
CA ILE A 150 11.41 3.51 -15.39
C ILE A 150 10.23 3.49 -14.42
N VAL A 151 9.81 2.31 -14.00
CA VAL A 151 8.78 2.09 -12.96
C VAL A 151 9.30 1.13 -11.89
N SER A 152 8.63 1.09 -10.74
CA SER A 152 9.00 0.24 -9.61
C SER A 152 8.52 -1.20 -9.81
N ASP A 153 9.29 -2.16 -9.31
CA ASP A 153 8.79 -3.49 -8.98
C ASP A 153 7.74 -3.42 -7.85
N PHE A 154 7.04 -4.52 -7.61
CA PHE A 154 6.11 -4.67 -6.49
C PHE A 154 6.05 -6.12 -5.98
N ALA A 155 5.89 -6.26 -4.67
CA ALA A 155 5.56 -7.51 -4.01
C ALA A 155 4.18 -8.03 -4.44
N LEU A 156 4.10 -9.35 -4.62
CA LEU A 156 2.87 -10.09 -4.85
C LEU A 156 2.25 -10.50 -3.52
N PRO A 157 0.94 -10.79 -3.45
CA PRO A 157 0.30 -11.21 -2.19
C PRO A 157 1.00 -12.39 -1.49
N GLY A 158 1.65 -13.28 -2.27
CA GLY A 158 2.44 -14.39 -1.74
C GLY A 158 3.61 -13.98 -0.84
N TRP A 159 4.10 -12.74 -0.92
CA TRP A 159 5.17 -12.23 -0.07
C TRP A 159 4.80 -12.25 1.42
N TRP A 160 3.55 -11.92 1.75
CA TRP A 160 3.04 -11.95 3.14
C TRP A 160 2.57 -13.34 3.57
N GLN A 161 2.71 -14.37 2.74
CA GLN A 161 2.29 -15.73 3.05
C GLN A 161 3.50 -16.61 3.42
N PRO A 162 3.68 -17.00 4.70
CA PRO A 162 4.78 -17.86 5.10
C PRO A 162 4.77 -19.19 4.36
N GLY A 163 5.94 -19.58 3.84
CA GLY A 163 6.13 -20.82 3.09
C GLY A 163 5.53 -20.80 1.67
N TYR A 164 5.14 -19.63 1.14
CA TYR A 164 4.72 -19.51 -0.25
C TYR A 164 5.84 -19.99 -1.20
N PRO A 165 5.58 -20.99 -2.08
CA PRO A 165 6.62 -21.66 -2.84
C PRO A 165 6.87 -21.03 -4.22
N TYR A 166 6.12 -20.00 -4.59
CA TYR A 166 6.22 -19.35 -5.90
C TYR A 166 6.82 -17.94 -5.76
N GLN A 167 7.01 -17.30 -6.91
CA GLN A 167 7.47 -15.92 -7.01
C GLN A 167 6.64 -14.96 -6.13
N VAL A 168 7.32 -14.06 -5.43
CA VAL A 168 6.73 -13.16 -4.43
C VAL A 168 6.86 -11.68 -4.76
N ASP A 169 7.50 -11.33 -5.86
CA ASP A 169 7.62 -9.99 -6.43
C ASP A 169 7.51 -10.07 -7.94
N PHE A 170 7.16 -9.00 -8.63
CA PHE A 170 6.87 -9.05 -10.05
C PHE A 170 8.11 -9.32 -10.91
N LEU A 171 9.28 -8.83 -10.53
CA LEU A 171 10.54 -9.08 -11.25
C LEU A 171 11.22 -10.41 -10.91
N GLY A 172 10.82 -11.06 -9.82
CA GLY A 172 11.48 -12.27 -9.30
C GLY A 172 12.84 -11.98 -8.65
N ALA A 173 13.06 -10.75 -8.19
CA ALA A 173 14.24 -10.30 -7.47
C ALA A 173 14.24 -10.74 -5.99
N ILE A 174 13.08 -11.03 -5.41
CA ILE A 174 12.94 -11.48 -4.02
C ILE A 174 12.91 -13.02 -3.97
N SER A 175 13.72 -13.59 -3.09
CA SER A 175 13.94 -15.05 -3.01
C SER A 175 12.79 -15.83 -2.39
N GLY A 176 11.84 -15.18 -1.72
CA GLY A 176 10.71 -15.82 -1.06
C GLY A 176 9.99 -14.91 -0.07
N PRO A 177 8.94 -15.41 0.60
CA PRO A 177 8.14 -14.61 1.52
C PRO A 177 8.98 -14.04 2.66
N TRP A 178 8.70 -12.79 3.03
CA TRP A 178 9.43 -12.01 4.04
C TRP A 178 10.92 -11.73 3.75
N ALA A 179 11.44 -12.14 2.59
CA ALA A 179 12.76 -11.73 2.14
C ALA A 179 12.69 -10.34 1.49
N LEU A 180 13.82 -9.64 1.42
CA LEU A 180 13.92 -8.32 0.83
C LEU A 180 14.88 -8.36 -0.36
N ALA A 181 14.57 -7.59 -1.40
CA ALA A 181 15.55 -7.30 -2.44
C ALA A 181 16.67 -6.40 -1.89
N SER A 182 17.76 -6.26 -2.63
CA SER A 182 18.83 -5.32 -2.26
C SER A 182 18.31 -3.89 -2.18
N GLY A 183 18.23 -3.32 -0.99
CA GLY A 183 17.72 -1.96 -0.74
C GLY A 183 16.26 -1.90 -0.35
N GLY A 184 15.52 -3.01 -0.46
CA GLY A 184 14.18 -3.14 0.10
C GLY A 184 14.19 -3.07 1.62
N TYR A 185 13.07 -2.67 2.19
CA TYR A 185 12.85 -2.61 3.61
C TYR A 185 11.39 -2.97 3.93
N ILE A 186 11.06 -3.07 5.22
CA ILE A 186 9.68 -3.22 5.70
C ILE A 186 9.53 -2.54 7.05
N THR A 187 8.30 -2.14 7.34
CA THR A 187 7.87 -1.78 8.69
C THR A 187 7.12 -2.95 9.32
N TYR A 188 7.55 -3.37 10.52
CA TYR A 188 6.96 -4.49 11.25
C TYR A 188 7.01 -4.27 12.76
N ASP A 189 6.16 -4.97 13.50
CA ASP A 189 6.21 -5.04 14.96
C ASP A 189 5.91 -6.46 15.46
N TYR A 190 6.58 -6.86 16.54
CA TYR A 190 6.28 -8.09 17.27
C TYR A 190 5.23 -7.78 18.34
N ILE A 191 4.13 -8.51 18.32
CA ILE A 191 2.98 -8.23 19.17
C ILE A 191 2.63 -9.40 20.08
N THR A 192 1.95 -9.09 21.17
CA THR A 192 1.26 -10.08 22.02
C THR A 192 -0.23 -10.08 21.66
N LEU A 193 -0.79 -11.26 21.47
CA LEU A 193 -2.16 -11.47 21.06
C LEU A 193 -3.05 -11.78 22.26
N GLY A 194 -4.18 -11.07 22.35
CA GLY A 194 -5.29 -11.45 23.21
C GLY A 194 -6.16 -12.53 22.56
N PRO A 195 -7.12 -13.11 23.30
CA PRO A 195 -8.09 -14.03 22.69
C PRO A 195 -8.92 -13.30 21.64
N TYR A 196 -9.06 -13.90 20.45
CA TYR A 196 -9.92 -13.40 19.39
C TYR A 196 -11.37 -13.23 19.88
N GLN A 197 -11.97 -12.09 19.55
CA GLN A 197 -13.36 -11.78 19.86
C GLN A 197 -14.19 -11.73 18.58
N GLN A 198 -15.42 -12.22 18.63
CA GLN A 198 -16.37 -12.17 17.53
C GLN A 198 -17.63 -11.43 17.98
N ALA A 199 -18.05 -10.43 17.20
CA ALA A 199 -19.31 -9.74 17.36
C ALA A 199 -20.29 -10.20 16.27
N PHE A 200 -21.48 -10.65 16.65
CA PHE A 200 -22.54 -11.01 15.71
C PHE A 200 -23.55 -9.87 15.65
N GLY A 201 -24.14 -9.59 14.48
CA GLY A 201 -25.10 -8.49 14.26
C GLY A 201 -26.43 -8.58 15.03
N ALA A 202 -26.73 -9.70 15.71
CA ALA A 202 -27.88 -9.82 16.60
C ALA A 202 -27.57 -9.18 17.96
N LYS A 203 -28.42 -8.25 18.41
CA LYS A 203 -28.25 -7.45 19.65
C LYS A 203 -27.74 -8.30 20.83
N LEU A 204 -26.49 -8.08 21.21
CA LEU A 204 -25.98 -8.53 22.51
C LEU A 204 -26.56 -7.61 23.61
N PRO A 205 -26.67 -8.08 24.87
CA PRO A 205 -27.01 -7.20 25.98
C PRO A 205 -26.02 -6.03 26.08
N ALA A 206 -26.54 -4.81 26.30
CA ALA A 206 -25.81 -3.54 26.21
C ALA A 206 -24.54 -3.41 27.08
N THR A 207 -24.31 -4.32 28.02
CA THR A 207 -23.17 -4.33 28.94
C THR A 207 -21.96 -5.12 28.42
N LYS A 208 -22.09 -5.83 27.29
CA LYS A 208 -21.02 -6.60 26.63
C LYS A 208 -21.10 -6.48 25.11
N ASP A 209 -21.55 -5.34 24.61
CA ASP A 209 -21.93 -5.18 23.20
C ASP A 209 -20.82 -4.46 22.40
N PRO A 210 -19.86 -5.19 21.78
CA PRO A 210 -18.87 -4.60 20.87
C PRO A 210 -19.52 -3.85 19.69
N GLN A 211 -20.79 -4.11 19.36
CA GLN A 211 -21.49 -3.30 18.34
C GLN A 211 -21.63 -1.85 18.78
N ARG A 212 -21.76 -1.57 20.08
CA ARG A 212 -21.85 -0.20 20.59
C ARG A 212 -20.55 0.57 20.36
N ASP A 213 -19.41 -0.07 20.61
CA ASP A 213 -18.10 0.56 20.42
C ASP A 213 -17.82 0.78 18.93
N LEU A 214 -18.11 -0.21 18.08
CA LEU A 214 -18.01 -0.06 16.63
C LEU A 214 -18.96 1.02 16.08
N ALA A 215 -20.20 1.09 16.57
CA ALA A 215 -21.17 2.12 16.19
C ALA A 215 -20.71 3.52 16.62
N ARG A 216 -20.12 3.64 17.82
CA ARG A 216 -19.53 4.89 18.30
C ARG A 216 -18.36 5.33 17.43
N LEU A 217 -17.44 4.42 17.11
CA LEU A 217 -16.30 4.71 16.23
C LEU A 217 -16.77 5.16 14.85
N ALA A 218 -17.75 4.46 14.26
CA ALA A 218 -18.33 4.82 12.98
C ALA A 218 -18.97 6.23 13.01
N GLU A 219 -19.64 6.59 14.11
CA GLU A 219 -20.23 7.93 14.27
C GLU A 219 -19.16 9.02 14.41
N LEU A 220 -18.09 8.76 15.17
CA LEU A 220 -16.97 9.69 15.28
C LEU A 220 -16.29 9.93 13.93
N SER A 221 -16.10 8.88 13.12
CA SER A 221 -15.56 9.01 11.76
C SER A 221 -16.48 9.86 10.88
N ARG A 222 -17.79 9.63 10.90
CA ARG A 222 -18.77 10.44 10.15
C ARG A 222 -18.73 11.91 10.56
N GLN A 223 -18.67 12.19 11.85
CA GLN A 223 -18.63 13.56 12.37
C GLN A 223 -17.36 14.30 11.94
N ARG A 224 -16.20 13.61 11.95
CA ARG A 224 -14.94 14.17 11.43
C ARG A 224 -15.05 14.50 9.95
N ILE A 225 -15.51 13.57 9.13
CA ILE A 225 -15.68 13.77 7.69
C ILE A 225 -16.63 14.95 7.41
N ALA A 226 -17.76 15.04 8.12
CA ALA A 226 -18.76 16.08 7.92
C ALA A 226 -18.31 17.48 8.38
N ALA A 227 -17.39 17.56 9.35
CA ALA A 227 -16.84 18.83 9.83
C ALA A 227 -15.80 19.44 8.88
N SER A 228 -15.35 18.66 7.91
CA SER A 228 -14.29 19.04 6.98
C SER A 228 -14.84 19.47 5.63
N GLY A 229 -14.17 20.44 5.00
CA GLY A 229 -14.55 21.00 3.71
C GLY A 229 -14.32 20.06 2.52
N ASN A 230 -14.04 20.61 1.34
CA ASN A 230 -13.69 19.80 0.17
C ASN A 230 -12.25 19.29 0.33
N ALA A 231 -12.12 18.17 1.04
CA ALA A 231 -10.87 17.51 1.44
C ALA A 231 -9.78 17.53 0.38
N ARG A 232 -10.17 17.22 -0.85
CA ARG A 232 -9.25 17.09 -1.97
C ARG A 232 -8.69 18.44 -2.42
N VAL A 233 -9.55 19.43 -2.58
CA VAL A 233 -9.12 20.79 -2.94
C VAL A 233 -8.29 21.37 -1.81
N ASP A 234 -8.68 21.11 -0.56
CA ASP A 234 -7.96 21.57 0.63
C ASP A 234 -6.57 20.93 0.73
N THR A 235 -6.45 19.61 0.47
CA THR A 235 -5.16 18.89 0.47
C THR A 235 -4.25 19.36 -0.66
N VAL A 236 -4.76 19.49 -1.89
CA VAL A 236 -3.98 20.02 -3.02
C VAL A 236 -3.56 21.47 -2.75
N ALA A 237 -4.45 22.32 -2.25
CA ALA A 237 -4.15 23.72 -1.95
C ALA A 237 -3.15 23.87 -0.79
N ARG A 238 -3.29 23.08 0.29
CA ARG A 238 -2.36 23.03 1.42
C ARG A 238 -0.96 22.63 0.95
N LEU A 239 -0.85 21.53 0.20
CA LEU A 239 0.43 21.02 -0.26
C LEU A 239 1.11 21.99 -1.26
N ARG A 240 0.34 22.62 -2.16
CA ARG A 240 0.86 23.69 -3.02
C ARG A 240 1.31 24.93 -2.22
N GLY A 241 0.52 25.35 -1.24
CA GLY A 241 0.84 26.49 -0.38
C GLY A 241 2.11 26.26 0.46
N HIS A 242 2.35 25.02 0.89
CA HIS A 242 3.59 24.65 1.57
C HIS A 242 4.82 24.83 0.68
N GLN A 243 4.72 24.50 -0.61
CA GLN A 243 5.81 24.72 -1.57
C GLN A 243 6.09 26.21 -1.80
N GLU A 244 5.06 27.03 -1.98
CA GLU A 244 5.20 28.48 -2.16
C GLU A 244 5.83 29.15 -0.93
N ALA A 245 5.45 28.70 0.28
CA ALA A 245 6.05 29.14 1.54
C ALA A 245 7.48 28.59 1.75
N ALA A 246 7.79 27.42 1.18
CA ALA A 246 9.11 26.79 1.21
C ALA A 246 10.07 27.32 0.13
N GLY A 247 9.69 28.36 -0.62
CA GLY A 247 10.57 29.07 -1.54
C GLY A 247 12.00 29.17 -1.02
N GLN A 248 12.89 28.34 -1.59
CA GLN A 248 14.33 28.35 -1.37
C GLN A 248 14.82 28.19 0.08
N LYS A 249 14.29 27.27 0.89
CA LYS A 249 15.05 26.80 2.05
C LYS A 249 15.78 25.51 1.74
N GLN A 250 17.08 25.66 1.47
CA GLN A 250 18.06 24.56 1.50
C GLN A 250 17.75 23.67 2.70
N LEU A 251 17.46 22.39 2.44
CA LEU A 251 17.31 21.40 3.50
C LEU A 251 18.59 21.44 4.34
N LEU A 252 18.42 21.45 5.67
CA LEU A 252 19.52 21.44 6.60
C LEU A 252 19.63 20.03 7.20
N ASP A 253 20.85 19.53 7.43
CA ASP A 253 21.07 18.30 8.19
C ASP A 253 20.59 18.47 9.65
N THR A 254 20.62 17.40 10.44
CA THR A 254 20.24 17.40 11.88
C THR A 254 21.08 18.35 12.74
N SER A 255 22.14 18.96 12.19
CA SER A 255 22.98 19.99 12.80
C SER A 255 22.75 21.41 12.24
N GLY A 256 21.76 21.60 11.36
CA GLY A 256 21.41 22.90 10.80
C GLY A 256 22.29 23.34 9.62
N ARG A 257 22.98 22.43 8.91
CA ARG A 257 23.82 22.76 7.75
C ARG A 257 23.15 22.41 6.42
N PRO A 258 23.23 23.25 5.38
CA PRO A 258 22.70 22.92 4.05
C PRO A 258 23.16 21.55 3.56
N LEU A 259 22.22 20.69 3.17
CA LEU A 259 22.45 19.49 2.37
C LEU A 259 23.02 19.98 1.04
N GLY A 260 24.34 19.96 0.94
CA GLY A 260 25.06 20.51 -0.20
C GLY A 260 24.78 19.73 -1.47
N LYS A 261 24.72 20.44 -2.60
CA LYS A 261 24.84 19.83 -3.94
C LYS A 261 26.01 18.86 -3.92
N GLY A 262 25.75 17.59 -4.22
CA GLY A 262 26.80 16.63 -4.52
C GLY A 262 27.72 17.22 -5.59
N PRO A 263 29.04 17.05 -5.49
CA PRO A 263 29.95 17.57 -6.49
C PRO A 263 29.76 16.83 -7.81
N ASP A 264 29.86 17.56 -8.91
CA ASP A 264 30.14 16.97 -10.22
C ASP A 264 31.27 15.94 -10.09
N ASN A 265 31.09 14.79 -10.74
CA ASN A 265 32.02 13.65 -10.73
C ASN A 265 33.48 14.10 -10.89
N GLY A 266 34.25 14.02 -9.79
CA GLY A 266 35.65 14.41 -9.79
C GLY A 266 36.36 14.10 -8.47
N ALA A 267 36.70 12.82 -8.27
CA ALA A 267 37.66 12.29 -7.29
C ALA A 267 37.33 12.40 -5.78
N ALA A 268 37.38 11.23 -5.14
CA ALA A 268 37.07 10.98 -3.74
C ALA A 268 38.00 11.66 -2.72
N ARG A 269 37.42 12.19 -1.62
CA ARG A 269 37.92 11.90 -0.27
C ARG A 269 36.89 12.18 0.83
N ARG A 270 36.63 11.14 1.63
CA ARG A 270 35.82 11.06 2.87
C ARG A 270 36.24 12.08 3.93
N VAL A 271 35.27 12.68 4.61
CA VAL A 271 35.30 12.94 6.06
C VAL A 271 33.89 12.71 6.63
N GLN A 272 33.77 11.78 7.57
CA GLN A 272 32.56 11.48 8.34
C GLN A 272 32.53 12.29 9.64
N ALA A 273 31.33 12.69 10.07
CA ALA A 273 30.97 13.04 11.45
C ALA A 273 29.52 12.55 11.71
N PRO A 274 29.14 12.26 12.96
CA PRO A 274 28.56 10.96 13.31
C PRO A 274 27.02 10.91 13.29
N MET A 275 26.50 9.81 12.76
CA MET A 275 25.14 9.32 13.01
C MET A 275 25.15 8.34 14.17
N VAL A 276 24.08 8.38 14.97
CA VAL A 276 23.71 7.31 15.92
C VAL A 276 23.65 6.00 15.14
N GLU A 277 24.23 4.94 15.73
CA GLU A 277 24.51 3.64 15.10
C GLU A 277 23.27 3.00 14.46
N GLU A 278 23.13 3.15 13.14
CA GLU A 278 22.58 2.12 12.27
C GLU A 278 23.73 1.53 11.45
N THR A 279 24.23 0.38 11.91
CA THR A 279 25.24 -0.38 11.19
C THR A 279 24.65 -0.97 9.93
N GLY A 280 24.89 -0.34 8.77
CA GLY A 280 24.97 -1.08 7.50
C GLY A 280 24.15 -0.60 6.30
N ARG A 281 24.16 0.68 5.93
CA ARG A 281 23.90 1.05 4.53
C ARG A 281 25.22 1.30 3.80
N GLY A 282 25.77 0.23 3.21
CA GLY A 282 26.51 0.40 1.95
C GLY A 282 25.53 0.94 0.90
N ALA A 283 25.99 1.70 -0.09
CA ALA A 283 25.10 2.17 -1.16
C ALA A 283 24.38 0.96 -1.79
N SER A 284 23.10 0.79 -1.45
CA SER A 284 22.29 -0.31 -1.96
C SER A 284 22.18 -0.16 -3.48
N LYS A 285 22.45 -1.24 -4.21
CA LYS A 285 22.54 -1.20 -5.66
C LYS A 285 21.14 -1.15 -6.28
N ILE A 286 20.81 -0.03 -6.93
CA ILE A 286 19.62 0.06 -7.80
C ILE A 286 19.79 -0.92 -8.96
N THR A 287 18.75 -1.71 -9.22
CA THR A 287 18.72 -2.68 -10.31
C THR A 287 17.60 -2.30 -11.27
N VAL A 288 17.93 -2.05 -12.54
CA VAL A 288 16.95 -1.76 -13.59
C VAL A 288 17.01 -2.84 -14.66
N VAL A 289 15.87 -3.47 -14.98
CA VAL A 289 15.77 -4.52 -16.02
C VAL A 289 14.84 -4.10 -17.16
N LYS A 290 14.85 -4.84 -18.27
CA LYS A 290 13.88 -4.62 -19.36
C LYS A 290 12.58 -5.34 -19.05
N ARG A 291 11.43 -4.75 -19.40
CA ARG A 291 10.13 -5.41 -19.25
C ARG A 291 10.05 -6.80 -19.88
N ALA A 292 10.67 -6.98 -21.05
CA ALA A 292 10.67 -8.25 -21.77
C ALA A 292 11.38 -9.38 -21.02
N ASP A 293 12.27 -9.05 -20.09
CA ASP A 293 12.99 -10.01 -19.26
C ASP A 293 12.19 -10.42 -18.01
N VAL A 294 11.07 -9.72 -17.75
CA VAL A 294 10.19 -9.98 -16.61
C VAL A 294 9.24 -11.13 -16.94
N PRO A 295 9.14 -12.17 -16.08
CA PRO A 295 8.26 -13.30 -16.32
C PRO A 295 6.82 -12.87 -16.62
N GLN A 296 6.30 -13.25 -17.79
CA GLN A 296 4.91 -13.03 -18.16
C GLN A 296 4.07 -14.19 -17.63
N ILE A 297 3.07 -13.92 -16.78
CA ILE A 297 2.01 -14.90 -16.57
C ILE A 297 1.13 -14.88 -17.82
N SER A 298 1.11 -15.98 -18.57
CA SER A 298 0.28 -16.09 -19.77
C SER A 298 -1.21 -15.92 -19.42
N ARG A 299 -1.91 -14.99 -20.09
CA ARG A 299 -3.38 -14.80 -20.00
C ARG A 299 -4.22 -16.03 -20.40
N GLN A 300 -3.59 -17.15 -20.77
CA GLN A 300 -4.29 -18.35 -21.26
C GLN A 300 -4.59 -19.33 -20.12
N GLY A 301 -5.71 -19.08 -19.44
CA GLY A 301 -6.34 -20.03 -18.52
C GLY A 301 -7.88 -19.98 -18.49
N GLY A 302 -8.51 -19.05 -19.21
CA GLY A 302 -9.97 -19.01 -19.39
C GLY A 302 -10.41 -19.94 -20.53
N GLN A 303 -10.42 -21.25 -20.30
CA GLN A 303 -11.20 -22.13 -21.15
C GLN A 303 -12.68 -21.76 -21.03
N THR A 304 -13.29 -21.51 -22.18
CA THR A 304 -14.73 -21.37 -22.37
C THR A 304 -15.45 -22.66 -21.94
N SER A 305 -15.92 -22.73 -20.70
CA SER A 305 -16.99 -23.65 -20.32
C SER A 305 -18.31 -22.90 -20.39
N GLY A 306 -19.13 -23.25 -21.38
CA GLY A 306 -20.37 -22.56 -21.73
C GLY A 306 -21.31 -22.31 -20.55
N VAL A 307 -21.80 -21.08 -20.48
CA VAL A 307 -23.01 -20.74 -19.75
C VAL A 307 -24.19 -21.29 -20.57
N PRO A 308 -25.02 -22.21 -20.04
CA PRO A 308 -26.26 -22.56 -20.72
C PRO A 308 -27.25 -21.40 -20.58
N ASP A 309 -27.63 -20.83 -21.71
CA ASP A 309 -28.84 -20.01 -21.84
C ASP A 309 -30.06 -20.83 -21.41
N ALA A 310 -30.68 -20.50 -20.26
CA ALA A 310 -32.10 -20.75 -20.01
C ALA A 310 -32.53 -20.19 -18.64
N VAL A 311 -33.01 -18.95 -18.59
CA VAL A 311 -34.15 -18.62 -17.71
C VAL A 311 -35.05 -17.62 -18.43
N THR A 312 -35.96 -18.13 -19.25
CA THR A 312 -37.23 -17.45 -19.53
C THR A 312 -38.33 -18.51 -19.62
N GLN A 313 -39.32 -18.35 -18.74
CA GLN A 313 -40.63 -19.02 -18.73
C GLN A 313 -40.69 -20.54 -18.47
N ALA A 314 -41.26 -20.91 -17.32
CA ALA A 314 -42.55 -21.61 -17.30
C ALA A 314 -43.13 -21.66 -15.87
N ARG A 315 -44.34 -21.11 -15.74
CA ARG A 315 -45.26 -21.36 -14.63
C ARG A 315 -45.90 -22.75 -14.79
N SER A 316 -46.37 -23.28 -13.66
CA SER A 316 -47.36 -24.34 -13.49
C SER A 316 -46.85 -25.79 -13.64
N SER A 317 -46.72 -26.47 -12.50
CA SER A 317 -47.58 -27.61 -12.10
C SER A 317 -46.99 -28.34 -10.89
N GLN A 318 -47.76 -28.40 -9.80
CA GLN A 318 -47.67 -29.46 -8.78
C GLN A 318 -48.25 -30.76 -9.39
N PRO A 319 -47.90 -31.99 -8.91
CA PRO A 319 -48.12 -32.39 -7.52
C PRO A 319 -47.22 -33.49 -6.89
N ALA A 320 -47.48 -33.69 -5.59
CA ALA A 320 -47.42 -34.93 -4.80
C ALA A 320 -46.08 -35.57 -4.38
N GLY A 321 -45.66 -35.23 -3.15
CA GLY A 321 -45.60 -36.21 -2.05
C GLY A 321 -44.52 -37.30 -2.06
N ARG A 322 -43.45 -37.10 -1.28
CA ARG A 322 -42.90 -38.17 -0.41
C ARG A 322 -42.06 -37.57 0.73
N ARG A 323 -42.50 -37.79 1.96
CA ARG A 323 -41.73 -37.52 3.18
C ARG A 323 -40.57 -38.52 3.27
N VAL A 324 -39.37 -38.02 3.49
CA VAL A 324 -38.26 -38.80 4.08
C VAL A 324 -37.60 -37.93 5.15
N SER A 325 -37.73 -38.38 6.39
CA SER A 325 -37.05 -37.90 7.58
C SER A 325 -35.69 -38.58 7.74
N THR A 326 -34.68 -37.86 8.25
CA THR A 326 -33.59 -38.26 9.21
C THR A 326 -32.40 -37.28 9.09
N PRO A 327 -31.40 -37.28 10.01
CA PRO A 327 -31.47 -36.58 11.30
C PRO A 327 -30.30 -35.58 11.51
N ARG A 328 -30.48 -34.66 12.48
CA ARG A 328 -29.43 -33.78 13.00
C ARG A 328 -28.27 -34.60 13.59
N ALA A 329 -27.06 -34.38 13.06
CA ALA A 329 -25.83 -34.79 13.72
C ALA A 329 -25.41 -33.76 14.78
N ARG A 330 -24.78 -34.29 15.81
CA ARG A 330 -24.62 -33.80 17.18
C ARG A 330 -23.18 -33.32 17.33
N GLU A 331 -22.96 -32.03 17.60
CA GLU A 331 -21.64 -31.51 18.00
C GLU A 331 -21.31 -32.00 19.41
N GLN A 332 -20.20 -32.73 19.53
CA GLN A 332 -19.60 -33.13 20.79
C GLN A 332 -18.77 -31.96 21.32
N ARG A 333 -19.20 -31.39 22.46
CA ARG A 333 -18.40 -30.48 23.27
C ARG A 333 -17.43 -31.29 24.11
N ALA A 334 -16.12 -31.07 23.93
CA ALA A 334 -15.10 -31.50 24.86
C ALA A 334 -15.15 -30.62 26.13
N ALA A 335 -15.14 -31.26 27.28
CA ALA A 335 -15.18 -30.64 28.59
C ALA A 335 -13.78 -30.17 29.02
N GLY A 336 -13.66 -28.89 29.38
CA GLY A 336 -12.51 -28.33 30.11
C GLY A 336 -12.72 -28.38 31.64
N PRO A 337 -11.65 -28.34 32.44
CA PRO A 337 -11.70 -28.73 33.85
C PRO A 337 -12.27 -27.65 34.78
N LYS A 338 -12.94 -28.11 35.84
CA LYS A 338 -13.53 -27.30 36.93
C LYS A 338 -12.43 -26.70 37.81
N VAL A 339 -12.43 -25.38 37.96
CA VAL A 339 -11.68 -24.66 39.00
C VAL A 339 -12.52 -24.59 40.27
N GLN A 340 -12.00 -25.12 41.38
CA GLN A 340 -12.53 -24.97 42.73
C GLN A 340 -12.12 -23.60 43.30
N THR A 341 -13.09 -22.85 43.82
CA THR A 341 -12.86 -21.68 44.67
C THR A 341 -12.57 -22.11 46.11
N PRO A 342 -11.63 -21.48 46.84
CA PRO A 342 -11.54 -21.62 48.28
C PRO A 342 -12.52 -20.68 49.00
N ALA A 343 -13.06 -21.18 50.10
CA ALA A 343 -13.96 -20.50 51.02
C ALA A 343 -13.22 -19.48 51.90
N ASN A 344 -13.96 -18.42 52.27
CA ASN A 344 -13.59 -17.45 53.29
C ASN A 344 -13.28 -18.11 54.64
N THR A 345 -12.20 -17.64 55.28
CA THR A 345 -12.13 -17.30 56.71
C THR A 345 -11.17 -16.15 56.89
#